data_AF-A0A1C2HKB5-F1
#
_entry.id   AF-A0A1C2HKB5-F1
#
_cell.length_a   1.000
_cell.length_b   1.000
_cell.length_c   1.000
_cell.angle_alpha   90.00
_cell.angle_beta   90.00
_cell.angle_gamma   90.00
#
_symmetry.space_group_name_H-M   'P 1'
#
loop_
_entity.id
_entity.type
_entity.pdbx_description
1 polymer ?
#
loop_
_entity_poly.entity_id
_entity_poly.type
_entity_poly.pdbx_seq_one_letter_code
_entity_poly.pdbx_strand_id
1 'polypeptide(L)' 'MTYNFLKECMTPEQWCEELRAQDVVISPRRLRAKARERCQFYRLGRAMLLHPRHLEVIFGFDAAPCNRENGVTK' A
#
# COMPACT_ATOMS: atom_id res chain seq x y z
N MET A 1 20.00 11.97 10.36
CA MET A 1 19.22 10.73 10.12
C MET A 1 18.13 11.09 9.13
N THR A 2 18.37 10.80 7.85
CA THR A 2 17.70 11.44 6.73
C THR A 2 16.38 10.74 6.40
N TYR A 3 15.32 11.51 6.18
CA TYR A 3 13.95 11.04 5.94
C TYR A 3 13.85 10.15 4.67
N ASN A 4 14.09 8.84 4.81
CA ASN A 4 13.94 7.85 3.74
C ASN A 4 12.50 7.37 3.53
N PHE A 5 11.56 7.76 4.41
CA PHE A 5 10.16 7.34 4.35
C PHE A 5 9.50 7.59 2.98
N LEU A 6 9.73 8.76 2.37
CA LEU A 6 9.20 9.07 1.04
C LEU A 6 9.95 8.37 -0.11
N LYS A 7 11.20 7.94 0.11
CA LYS A 7 11.94 7.14 -0.88
C LYS A 7 11.47 5.69 -0.90
N GLU A 8 11.04 5.17 0.25
CA GLU A 8 10.59 3.78 0.41
C GLU A 8 9.12 3.59 0.04
N CYS A 9 8.32 4.67 0.09
CA CYS A 9 6.92 4.63 -0.28
C CYS A 9 6.71 4.90 -1.77
N MET A 10 6.06 3.96 -2.47
CA MET A 10 5.77 4.09 -3.90
C MET A 10 4.27 4.09 -4.18
N THR A 11 3.88 4.59 -5.34
CA THR A 11 2.49 4.50 -5.81
C THR A 11 2.11 3.06 -6.18
N PRO A 12 0.81 2.71 -6.20
CA PRO A 12 0.36 1.40 -6.67
C PRO A 12 0.85 1.05 -8.08
N GLU A 13 0.99 2.03 -8.95
CA GLU A 13 1.50 1.90 -10.31
C GLU A 13 2.96 1.45 -10.31
N GLN A 14 3.81 2.17 -9.58
CA GLN A 14 5.23 1.83 -9.41
C GLN A 14 5.40 0.44 -8.77
N TRP A 15 4.61 0.12 -7.75
CA TRP A 15 4.65 -1.21 -7.15
C TRP A 15 4.26 -2.33 -8.12
N CYS A 16 3.33 -2.07 -9.05
CA CYS A 16 3.01 -3.07 -10.07
C CYS A 16 4.15 -3.28 -11.07
N GLU A 17 4.94 -2.24 -11.35
CA GLU A 17 6.15 -2.35 -12.18
C GLU A 17 7.24 -3.16 -11.48
N GLU A 18 7.53 -2.85 -10.20
CA GLU A 18 8.50 -3.58 -9.38
C GLU A 18 8.10 -5.06 -9.19
N LEU A 19 6.83 -5.32 -8.89
CA LEU A 19 6.32 -6.68 -8.73
C LEU A 19 6.37 -7.48 -10.04
N ARG A 20 6.15 -6.83 -11.19
CA ARG A 20 6.29 -7.48 -12.50
C ARG A 20 7.72 -7.92 -12.76
N ALA A 21 8.72 -7.17 -12.31
CA ALA A 21 10.12 -7.58 -12.41
C ALA A 21 10.42 -8.85 -11.59
N GLN A 22 9.59 -9.16 -10.60
CA GLN A 22 9.64 -10.36 -9.77
C GLN A 22 8.62 -11.44 -10.19
N ASP A 23 8.08 -11.33 -11.40
CA ASP A 23 7.07 -12.25 -11.98
C ASP A 23 5.72 -12.27 -11.24
N VAL A 24 5.42 -11.24 -10.44
CA VAL A 24 4.15 -11.07 -9.75
C VAL A 24 3.25 -10.14 -10.55
N VAL A 25 2.25 -10.70 -11.24
CA VAL A 25 1.32 -9.93 -12.08
C VAL A 25 0.08 -9.50 -11.28
N ILE A 26 0.05 -8.24 -10.87
CA ILE A 26 -1.14 -7.59 -10.29
C ILE A 26 -1.43 -6.26 -11.01
N SER A 27 -2.70 -5.94 -11.18
CA SER A 27 -3.09 -4.64 -11.75
C SER A 27 -3.11 -3.55 -10.67
N PRO A 28 -2.75 -2.29 -11.01
CA PRO A 28 -2.82 -1.17 -10.06
C PRO A 28 -4.22 -0.98 -9.47
N ARG A 29 -5.27 -1.27 -10.25
CA ARG A 29 -6.66 -1.23 -9.77
C ARG A 29 -6.89 -2.23 -8.64
N ARG A 30 -6.44 -3.48 -8.81
CA ARG A 30 -6.59 -4.53 -7.80
C ARG A 30 -5.75 -4.25 -6.56
N LEU A 31 -4.53 -3.73 -6.74
CA LEU A 31 -3.67 -3.32 -5.63
C LEU A 31 -4.30 -2.19 -4.80
N ARG A 32 -4.85 -1.16 -5.46
CA ARG A 32 -5.61 -0.09 -4.78
C ARG A 32 -6.84 -0.60 -4.05
N ALA A 33 -7.56 -1.57 -4.61
CA ALA A 33 -8.72 -2.17 -3.95
C ALA A 33 -8.31 -2.88 -2.67
N LYS A 34 -7.31 -3.78 -2.73
CA LYS A 34 -6.80 -4.49 -1.56
C LYS A 34 -6.21 -3.57 -0.49
N ALA A 35 -5.46 -2.54 -0.90
CA ALA A 35 -4.93 -1.55 0.01
C ALA A 35 -6.04 -0.84 0.81
N ARG A 36 -7.16 -0.51 0.15
CA ARG A 36 -8.34 0.07 0.81
C ARG A 36 -9.07 -0.94 1.68
N GLU A 37 -9.25 -2.17 1.20
CA GLU A 37 -9.90 -3.26 1.95
C GLU A 37 -9.18 -3.62 3.25
N ARG A 38 -7.89 -3.32 3.36
CA ARG A 38 -7.07 -3.58 4.56
C ARG A 38 -6.62 -2.31 5.28
N CYS A 39 -7.06 -1.14 4.82
CA CYS A 39 -6.59 0.18 5.31
C CYS A 39 -5.06 0.33 5.36
N GLN A 40 -4.35 -0.34 4.45
CA GLN A 40 -2.88 -0.34 4.38
C GLN A 40 -2.41 0.61 3.27
N PHE A 41 -2.37 1.90 3.56
CA PHE A 41 -1.82 2.91 2.66
C PHE A 41 -1.58 4.23 3.38
N TYR A 42 -0.66 5.04 2.85
CA TYR A 42 -0.55 6.45 3.17
C TYR A 42 -1.29 7.28 2.12
N ARG A 43 -1.94 8.35 2.56
CA ARG A 43 -2.54 9.34 1.68
C ARG A 43 -1.71 10.61 1.70
N LEU A 44 -1.19 11.00 0.53
CA LEU A 44 -0.48 12.25 0.32
C LEU A 44 -1.29 13.11 -0.65
N GLY A 45 -2.13 14.00 -0.11
CA GLY A 45 -3.13 14.73 -0.89
C GLY A 45 -4.10 13.76 -1.59
N ARG A 46 -4.04 13.71 -2.93
CA ARG A 46 -4.84 12.79 -3.76
C ARG A 46 -4.10 11.48 -4.08
N ALA A 47 -2.81 11.41 -3.80
CA ALA A 47 -1.99 10.23 -4.08
C ALA A 47 -2.13 9.19 -2.98
N MET A 48 -2.12 7.91 -3.39
CA MET A 48 -1.97 6.77 -2.52
C MET A 48 -0.53 6.30 -2.59
N LEU A 49 0.09 6.11 -1.44
CA LEU A 49 1.44 5.59 -1.31
C LEU A 49 1.41 4.31 -0.48
N LEU A 50 2.20 3.33 -0.90
CA LEU A 50 2.34 2.04 -0.26
C LEU A 50 3.80 1.88 0.17
N HIS A 51 3.99 1.58 1.45
CA HIS A 51 5.25 1.15 2.00
C HIS A 51 5.40 -0.37 1.81
N PRO A 52 6.60 -0.95 1.70
CA PRO A 52 6.79 -2.40 1.59
C PRO A 52 6.01 -3.21 2.65
N ARG A 53 6.01 -2.74 3.90
CA ARG A 53 5.21 -3.32 5.00
C ARG A 53 3.70 -3.37 4.70
N HIS A 54 3.15 -2.40 3.98
CA HIS A 54 1.75 -2.45 3.55
C HIS A 54 1.52 -3.60 2.57
N LEU A 55 2.48 -3.90 1.70
CA LEU A 55 2.37 -5.02 0.76
C LEU A 55 2.39 -6.37 1.46
N GLU A 56 3.25 -6.56 2.46
CA GLU A 56 3.28 -7.77 3.29
C GLU A 56 1.89 -8.06 3.89
N VAL A 57 1.26 -7.02 4.43
CA VAL A 57 -0.10 -7.08 4.96
C VAL A 57 -1.15 -7.19 3.85
N ILE A 58 -0.96 -6.62 2.65
CA ILE A 58 -1.91 -6.74 1.53
C ILE A 58 -1.91 -8.15 0.92
N PHE A 59 -0.76 -8.79 0.87
CA PHE A 59 -0.59 -10.12 0.30
C PHE A 59 -0.73 -11.24 1.33
N GLY A 60 -0.79 -10.90 2.62
CA GLY A 60 -1.21 -11.84 3.65
C GLY A 60 -0.08 -12.65 4.27
N PHE A 61 1.13 -12.11 4.36
CA PHE A 61 2.14 -12.68 5.23
C PHE A 61 1.76 -12.52 6.72
N ASP A 62 0.91 -11.53 7.07
CA ASP A 62 0.38 -11.34 8.43
C ASP A 62 -0.83 -10.36 8.47
N ALA A 63 -1.95 -10.70 7.82
CA ALA A 63 -3.02 -9.73 7.59
C ALA A 63 -4.30 -9.98 8.40
N ALA A 64 -4.49 -9.19 9.46
CA ALA A 64 -5.80 -8.97 10.07
C ALA A 64 -6.65 -8.04 9.17
N PRO A 65 -7.97 -8.29 9.03
CA PRO A 65 -8.88 -7.39 8.32
C PRO A 65 -9.04 -6.06 9.08
N CYS A 66 -9.12 -4.94 8.37
CA CYS A 66 -9.31 -3.64 9.00
C CYS A 66 -10.76 -3.49 9.51
N ASN A 67 -10.94 -3.24 10.80
CA ASN A 67 -12.22 -2.80 11.34
C ASN A 67 -12.47 -1.36 10.90
N ARG A 68 -13.65 -1.12 10.30
CA ARG A 68 -14.07 0.15 9.71
C ARG A 68 -14.57 1.13 10.78
N GLU A 69 -13.75 1.36 11.81
CA GLU A 69 -14.03 2.27 12.92
C GLU A 69 -12.81 3.17 13.10
N ASN A 70 -13.02 4.47 13.28
CA ASN A 70 -12.01 5.54 13.33
C ASN A 70 -11.68 6.20 11.98
N GLY A 71 -12.73 6.69 11.31
CA GLY A 71 -12.65 8.06 10.80
C GLY A 71 -12.73 9.02 11.97
N VAL A 72 -11.60 9.42 12.55
CA VAL A 72 -11.52 10.58 13.45
C VAL A 72 -10.29 11.38 13.07
N THR A 73 -10.53 12.46 12.33
CA THR A 73 -9.78 13.71 12.44
C THR A 73 -9.59 14.09 13.90
N LYS A 74 -8.34 14.20 14.34
CA LYS A 74 -7.89 15.25 15.25
C LYS A 74 -6.50 15.71 14.79
#